data_AF-A0A314KZ82-F1
#
_entry.id   AF-A0A314KZ82-F1
#
_cell.length_a   1.000
_cell.length_b   1.000
_cell.length_c   1.000
_cell.angle_alpha   90.00
_cell.angle_beta   90.00
_cell.angle_gamma   90.00
#
_symmetry.space_group_name_H-M   'P 1'
#
loop_
_entity.id
_entity.type
_entity.pdbx_description
1 polymer ?
#
loop_
_entity_poly.entity_id
_entity_poly.type
_entity_poly.pdbx_seq_one_letter_code
_entity_poly.pdbx_strand_id
1 'polypeptide(L)'
;MKKEPLCYCGLAADLKMLRTPTNPGRRFLGCRRYEISEGCGFFRWVDPAIKEEHYKTLLAALIKKSDRCHCQRRQGRSKFRVVAIIIVVVVVLMLDLMLCV
;
A
#
# COMPACT_ATOMS: atom_id res chain seq x y z
N MET A 1 27.63 1.69 -17.33
CA MET A 1 27.02 0.35 -17.49
C MET A 1 26.88 -0.28 -16.11
N LYS A 2 25.67 -0.66 -15.68
CA LYS A 2 25.51 -1.41 -14.42
C LYS A 2 26.07 -2.81 -14.66
N LYS A 3 27.11 -3.22 -13.92
CA LYS A 3 27.62 -4.58 -13.99
C LYS A 3 26.59 -5.53 -13.37
N GLU A 4 26.14 -6.50 -14.14
CA GLU A 4 25.28 -7.56 -13.63
C GLU A 4 26.09 -8.45 -12.67
N PRO A 5 25.51 -8.82 -11.51
CA PRO A 5 26.18 -9.71 -10.57
C PRO A 5 26.31 -11.10 -11.20
N LEU A 6 27.50 -11.69 -11.09
CA LEU A 6 27.76 -13.06 -11.54
C LEU A 6 27.55 -14.04 -10.39
N CYS A 7 27.02 -15.22 -10.70
CA CYS A 7 26.98 -16.35 -9.78
C CYS A 7 28.35 -17.04 -9.70
N TYR A 8 28.50 -18.05 -8.84
CA TYR A 8 29.77 -18.79 -8.69
C TYR A 8 30.17 -19.62 -9.91
N CYS A 9 29.28 -19.81 -10.89
CA CYS A 9 29.62 -20.40 -12.19
C CYS A 9 30.23 -19.39 -13.18
N GLY A 10 30.33 -18.10 -12.82
CA GLY A 10 30.71 -17.03 -13.75
C GLY A 10 29.60 -16.59 -14.71
N LEU A 11 28.39 -17.15 -14.60
CA LEU A 11 27.21 -16.74 -15.37
C LEU A 11 26.48 -15.58 -14.70
N ALA A 12 25.79 -14.74 -15.46
CA ALA A 12 24.91 -13.71 -14.92
C ALA A 12 23.86 -14.30 -13.97
N ALA A 13 23.66 -13.65 -12.83
CA ALA A 13 22.67 -14.05 -11.84
C ALA A 13 21.27 -13.52 -12.23
N ASP A 14 20.28 -14.40 -12.13
CA ASP A 14 18.90 -14.08 -12.47
C ASP A 14 18.14 -13.52 -11.26
N LEU A 15 17.27 -12.54 -11.51
CA LEU A 15 16.32 -12.04 -10.53
C LEU A 15 15.20 -13.07 -10.33
N LYS A 16 15.06 -13.54 -9.10
CA LYS A 16 14.06 -14.53 -8.68
C LYS A 16 13.24 -13.98 -7.51
N MET A 17 12.05 -14.54 -7.30
CA MET A 17 11.13 -14.15 -6.23
C MET A 17 10.74 -15.37 -5.41
N LEU A 18 10.83 -15.27 -4.09
CA LEU A 18 10.37 -16.34 -3.20
C LEU A 18 8.84 -16.40 -3.22
N ARG A 19 8.33 -17.63 -3.36
CA ARG A 19 6.90 -17.96 -3.27
C ARG A 19 6.56 -18.72 -1.99
N THR A 20 7.49 -18.78 -1.04
CA THR A 20 7.31 -19.48 0.23
C THR A 20 6.38 -18.70 1.17
N PRO A 21 5.53 -19.36 1.97
CA PRO A 21 4.64 -18.70 2.93
C PRO A 21 5.35 -17.80 3.94
N THR A 22 6.59 -18.13 4.31
CA THR A 22 7.40 -17.36 5.27
C THR A 22 7.99 -16.09 4.67
N ASN A 23 8.25 -16.07 3.36
CA ASN A 23 8.96 -14.99 2.65
C ASN A 23 8.26 -14.59 1.33
N PRO A 24 6.95 -14.37 1.30
CA PRO A 24 6.22 -14.17 0.06
C PRO A 24 6.68 -12.87 -0.63
N GLY A 25 6.96 -12.94 -1.93
CA GLY A 25 7.25 -11.77 -2.73
C GLY A 25 8.65 -11.17 -2.56
N ARG A 26 9.49 -11.66 -1.63
CA ARG A 26 10.87 -11.18 -1.48
C ARG A 26 11.72 -11.59 -2.68
N ARG A 27 12.48 -10.64 -3.23
CA ARG A 27 13.32 -10.88 -4.41
C ARG A 27 14.78 -11.12 -4.05
N PHE A 28 15.42 -12.02 -4.80
CA PHE A 28 16.82 -12.36 -4.67
C PHE A 28 17.45 -12.56 -6.05
N LEU A 29 18.77 -12.46 -6.12
CA LEU A 29 19.57 -12.87 -7.26
C LEU A 29 20.07 -14.29 -7.01
N GLY A 30 19.85 -15.18 -7.97
CA GLY A 30 20.23 -16.58 -7.88
C GLY A 30 20.91 -17.08 -9.14
N CYS A 31 21.59 -18.22 -9.04
CA CYS A 31 22.08 -18.91 -10.24
C CYS A 31 20.91 -19.24 -11.18
N ARG A 32 21.09 -19.05 -12.49
CA ARG A 32 20.08 -19.42 -13.50
C ARG A 32 19.69 -20.90 -13.43
N ARG A 33 20.64 -21.78 -13.05
CA ARG A 33 20.45 -23.23 -12.85
C ARG A 33 19.83 -23.61 -11.51
N TYR A 34 19.42 -22.64 -10.68
CA TYR A 34 18.85 -22.90 -9.35
C TYR A 34 17.61 -23.82 -9.37
N GLU A 35 16.71 -23.66 -10.33
CA GLU A 35 15.43 -24.39 -10.37
C GLU A 35 15.56 -25.86 -10.78
N ILE A 36 16.65 -26.22 -11.46
CA ILE A 36 16.93 -27.59 -11.91
C ILE A 36 17.87 -28.33 -10.96
N SER A 37 18.07 -27.84 -9.73
CA SER A 37 18.97 -28.43 -8.72
C SER A 37 20.46 -28.54 -9.12
N GLU A 38 20.88 -27.92 -10.23
CA GLU A 38 22.28 -27.79 -10.68
C GLU A 38 22.88 -26.41 -10.41
N GLY A 39 22.20 -25.58 -9.60
CA GLY A 39 22.67 -24.25 -9.25
C GLY A 39 23.88 -24.32 -8.31
N CYS A 40 24.84 -23.41 -8.50
CA CYS A 40 26.02 -23.31 -7.63
C CYS A 40 25.76 -22.78 -6.20
N GLY A 41 24.49 -22.65 -5.79
CA GLY A 41 24.13 -22.10 -4.48
C GLY A 41 24.30 -20.58 -4.33
N PHE A 42 24.69 -19.84 -5.37
CA PHE A 42 24.73 -18.38 -5.31
C PHE A 42 23.36 -17.79 -4.95
N PHE A 43 23.35 -16.91 -3.94
CA PHE A 43 22.16 -16.25 -3.43
C PHE A 43 22.50 -14.85 -2.92
N ARG A 44 21.72 -13.83 -3.30
CA ARG A 44 21.85 -12.47 -2.76
C ARG A 44 20.51 -11.76 -2.70
N TRP A 45 20.14 -11.18 -1.56
CA TRP A 45 18.94 -10.36 -1.44
C TRP A 45 19.01 -9.11 -2.33
N VAL A 46 17.92 -8.80 -3.03
CA VAL A 46 17.77 -7.59 -3.85
C VAL A 46 17.18 -6.48 -3.00
N ASP A 47 16.10 -6.81 -2.29
CA ASP A 47 15.45 -5.88 -1.38
C ASP A 47 16.23 -5.86 -0.06
N PRO A 48 16.63 -4.67 0.45
CA PRO A 48 17.21 -4.60 1.79
C PRO A 48 16.21 -5.17 2.79
N ALA A 49 16.70 -5.93 3.77
CA ALA A 49 15.84 -6.40 4.85
C ALA A 49 15.24 -5.17 5.55
N ILE A 50 13.92 -5.03 5.50
CA ILE A 50 13.22 -4.00 6.27
C ILE A 50 13.43 -4.39 7.74
N LYS A 51 14.10 -3.52 8.50
CA LYS A 51 14.24 -3.72 9.95
C LYS A 51 12.83 -3.72 10.56
N GLU A 52 12.58 -4.60 11.53
CA GLU A 52 11.30 -4.71 12.27
C GLU A 52 10.77 -3.34 12.72
N GLU A 53 11.64 -2.48 13.25
CA GLU A 53 11.30 -1.13 13.68
C GLU A 53 10.74 -0.25 12.54
N HIS A 54 11.34 -0.37 11.35
CA HIS A 54 10.91 0.38 10.18
C HIS A 54 9.56 -0.15 9.65
N TYR A 55 9.35 -1.46 9.70
CA TYR A 55 8.07 -2.08 9.36
C TYR A 55 6.94 -1.58 10.28
N LYS A 56 7.16 -1.59 11.60
CA LYS A 56 6.20 -1.07 12.59
C LYS A 56 5.86 0.40 12.34
N THR A 57 6.87 1.21 12.05
CA THR A 57 6.69 2.64 11.76
C THR A 57 5.87 2.86 10.49
N LEU A 58 6.18 2.13 9.42
CA LEU A 58 5.40 2.16 8.17
C LEU A 58 3.95 1.73 8.40
N LEU A 59 3.74 0.63 9.12
CA LEU A 59 2.41 0.11 9.42
C LEU A 59 1.59 1.12 10.24
N ALA A 60 2.17 1.71 11.29
CA ALA A 60 1.53 2.75 12.09
C ALA A 60 1.18 3.98 11.24
N ALA A 61 2.07 4.41 10.33
CA ALA A 61 1.80 5.52 9.43
C ALA A 61 0.65 5.23 8.46
N LEU A 62 0.57 4.01 7.95
CA LEU A 62 -0.52 3.56 7.07
C LEU A 62 -1.85 3.49 7.81
N ILE A 63 -1.89 2.90 9.01
CA ILE A 63 -3.09 2.86 9.86
C ILE A 63 -3.56 4.28 10.15
N LYS A 64 -2.66 5.17 10.60
CA LYS A 64 -2.98 6.58 10.86
C LYS A 64 -3.50 7.31 9.61
N LYS A 65 -2.98 6.99 8.42
CA LYS A 65 -3.49 7.54 7.15
C LYS A 65 -4.90 7.06 6.85
N SER A 66 -5.17 5.76 7.05
CA SER A 66 -6.52 5.18 6.91
C SER A 66 -7.52 5.86 7.84
N ASP A 67 -7.18 5.99 9.13
CA ASP A 67 -8.04 6.60 10.13
C ASP A 67 -8.35 8.07 9.81
N ARG A 68 -7.34 8.83 9.37
CA ARG A 68 -7.52 10.21 8.89
C ARG A 68 -8.48 10.27 7.71
N CYS A 69 -8.31 9.42 6.70
CA CYS A 69 -9.21 9.35 5.55
C CYS A 69 -10.65 9.02 5.97
N HIS A 70 -10.83 8.08 6.91
CA HIS A 70 -12.14 7.70 7.42
C HIS A 70 -12.81 8.86 8.18
N CYS A 71 -12.06 9.53 9.07
CA CYS A 71 -12.56 10.68 9.83
C CYS A 71 -12.94 11.85 8.90
N GLN A 72 -12.09 12.18 7.92
CA GLN A 72 -12.37 13.23 6.93
C GLN A 72 -13.64 12.94 6.13
N ARG A 73 -13.81 11.70 5.64
CA ARG A 73 -15.03 11.28 4.94
C ARG A 73 -16.27 11.41 5.80
N ARG A 74 -16.21 10.96 7.07
CA ARG A 74 -17.32 11.09 8.02
C ARG A 74 -17.67 12.54 8.27
N GLN A 75 -16.67 13.41 8.47
CA GLN A 75 -16.87 14.84 8.68
C GLN A 75 -17.49 15.52 7.45
N GLY A 76 -16.99 15.22 6.24
CA GLY A 76 -17.56 15.73 4.99
C GLY A 76 -19.02 15.31 4.81
N ARG A 77 -19.33 14.04 5.06
CA ARG A 77 -20.70 13.52 5.02
C ARG A 77 -21.60 14.21 6.06
N SER A 78 -21.13 14.41 7.29
CA SER A 78 -21.89 15.11 8.33
C SER A 78 -22.16 16.58 7.96
N LYS A 79 -21.15 17.30 7.45
CA LYS A 79 -21.32 18.69 7.00
C LYS A 79 -22.34 18.79 5.88
N PHE A 80 -22.23 17.92 4.86
CA PHE A 80 -23.20 17.86 3.75
C PHE A 80 -24.62 17.58 4.24
N ARG A 81 -24.79 16.63 5.19
CA ARG A 81 -26.10 16.33 5.80
C ARG A 81 -26.70 17.54 6.53
N VAL A 82 -25.91 18.25 7.35
CA VAL A 82 -26.38 19.43 8.07
C VAL A 82 -26.78 20.55 7.10
N VAL A 83 -25.95 20.83 6.09
CA VAL A 83 -26.26 21.83 5.06
C VAL A 83 -27.55 21.48 4.31
N ALA A 84 -27.74 20.21 3.92
CA ALA A 84 -28.97 19.76 3.27
C ALA A 84 -30.21 19.96 4.15
N ILE A 85 -30.12 19.67 5.46
CA ILE A 85 -31.22 19.90 6.40
C ILE A 85 -31.57 21.39 6.49
N ILE A 86 -30.57 22.27 6.62
CA ILE A 86 -30.79 23.72 6.69
C ILE A 86 -31.49 24.23 5.43
N ILE A 87 -31.03 23.80 4.24
CA ILE A 87 -31.65 24.19 2.97
C ILE A 87 -33.12 23.75 2.92
N VAL A 88 -33.42 22.51 3.29
CA VAL A 88 -34.80 21.99 3.31
C VAL A 88 -35.69 22.80 4.26
N VAL A 89 -35.22 23.09 5.48
CA VAL A 89 -35.98 23.90 6.46
C VAL A 89 -36.26 25.31 5.92
N VAL A 90 -35.24 25.97 5.34
CA VAL A 90 -35.41 27.31 4.77
C VAL A 90 -36.43 27.30 3.64
N VAL A 91 -36.36 26.33 2.73
CA VAL A 91 -37.31 26.21 1.61
C VAL A 91 -38.74 26.01 2.12
N VAL A 92 -38.94 25.15 3.12
CA VAL A 92 -40.27 24.93 3.71
C VAL A 92 -40.83 26.23 4.33
N LEU A 93 -40.04 26.92 5.15
CA LEU A 93 -40.47 28.19 5.78
C LEU A 93 -40.82 29.27 4.75
N MET A 94 -40.08 29.34 3.64
CA MET A 94 -40.37 30.28 2.57
C MET A 94 -41.68 29.92 1.84
N LEU A 95 -41.94 28.63 1.60
CA LEU A 95 -43.19 28.17 1.00
C LEU A 95 -44.39 28.45 1.92
N ASP A 96 -44.25 28.22 3.23
CA ASP A 96 -45.28 28.53 4.22
C ASP A 96 -45.63 30.02 4.19
N LEU A 97 -44.62 30.90 4.16
CA LEU A 97 -44.83 32.34 4.09
C LEU A 97 -45.57 32.76 2.80
N MET A 98 -45.25 32.15 1.65
CA MET A 98 -45.91 32.44 0.38
C MET A 98 -47.35 31.89 0.31
N LEU A 99 -47.70 30.90 1.13
CA LEU A 99 -49.07 30.35 1.23
C LEU A 99 -49.92 31.09 2.27
N CYS A 100 -49.28 31.77 3.23
CA CYS A 100 -49.95 32.55 4.28
C CYS A 100 -50.19 34.04 3.92
N VAL A 101 -49.70 34.50 2.77
CA VAL A 101 -49.90 35.85 2.21
C VAL A 101 -50.86 35.77 1.03
#